data_AF-C5BTZ7-F1
#
_entry.id   AF-C5BTZ7-F1
#
_cell.length_a   1.000
_cell.length_b   1.000
_cell.length_c   1.000
_cell.angle_alpha   90.00
_cell.angle_beta   90.00
_cell.angle_gamma   90.00
#
_symmetry.space_group_name_H-M   'P 1'
#
loop_
_entity.id
_entity.type
_entity.pdbx_description
1 polymer ?
#
loop_
_entity_poly.entity_id
_entity_poly.type
_entity_poly.pdbx_seq_one_letter_code
_entity_poly.pdbx_strand_id
1 'polypeptide(L)'
;MNSRTYPIRAKIVIRQLASLILIIGYLFPDASVAQAPDTLNADFDKLTEEIVVTYRDNLAIAPNTSVPGATDLEKTLDESRTSSGALLKFIASYQDNLLDSTNPSLLIKAFQALLDANLGGVANSLLDDAEEISDTYTLAQLHYRIAVYAHRTGQPERALQHLSKIEARNALSEQQSDYATLLFGTLLQNNKKHREAVKYYQSISPESTYFSHAQMNIAVAYIRQGWWTDAQLAINNALSSKAVNNDPELRNRLLLMLGYNRLKNEFYRDSRDAFRKISLESHYSNRAMLGIGLCALNQGDIVGAINAFGYLKQKSENTISVAEAHLLYAYAHEKMGEKALASAQYEAAIAYYNGRLLAASANDKPLDPGIAFEYTEGNRGFVEQQIQTLERLAAEFSTYSPRILALRGRYEVYLHKIKEGAKNDNIKILTSYLSQSQYGQAKLFDNKL
;
A
#
# COMPACT_ATOMS: atom_id res chain seq x y z
N MET A 1 38.50 -34.70 31.54
CA MET A 1 38.29 -33.27 31.25
C MET A 1 37.71 -33.16 29.85
N ASN A 2 36.39 -32.99 29.76
CA ASN A 2 35.65 -33.01 28.50
C ASN A 2 35.69 -31.63 27.82
N SER A 3 36.30 -31.58 26.64
CA SER A 3 36.25 -30.43 25.74
C SER A 3 34.86 -30.34 25.10
N ARG A 4 34.09 -29.30 25.47
CA ARG A 4 32.85 -28.92 24.78
C ARG A 4 33.19 -28.32 23.42
N THR A 5 33.18 -29.15 22.38
CA THR A 5 33.01 -28.71 21.00
C THR A 5 31.53 -28.45 20.76
N TYR A 6 31.12 -27.19 20.68
CA TYR A 6 29.83 -26.79 20.11
C TYR A 6 30.02 -26.63 18.58
N PRO A 7 29.52 -27.54 17.72
CA PRO A 7 29.77 -27.43 16.29
C PRO A 7 28.56 -26.86 15.55
N ILE A 8 28.79 -25.78 14.81
CA ILE A 8 28.38 -25.58 13.40
C ILE A 8 26.86 -25.50 13.06
N ARG A 9 25.94 -25.87 13.96
CA ARG A 9 24.48 -25.74 13.71
C ARG A 9 23.98 -24.29 13.59
N ALA A 10 24.74 -23.32 14.12
CA ALA A 10 24.33 -21.91 14.13
C ALA A 10 24.42 -21.20 12.76
N LYS A 11 25.29 -21.60 11.84
CA LYS A 11 25.51 -20.83 10.58
C LYS A 11 24.50 -21.10 9.47
N ILE A 12 23.77 -22.22 9.51
CA ILE A 12 22.73 -22.54 8.50
C ILE A 12 21.38 -21.93 8.89
N VAL A 13 21.08 -21.83 10.19
CA VAL A 13 19.93 -21.09 10.72
C VAL A 13 20.02 -19.59 10.39
N ILE A 14 21.23 -19.03 10.32
CA ILE A 14 21.47 -17.63 9.91
C ILE A 14 21.10 -17.35 8.44
N ARG A 15 21.11 -18.34 7.53
CA ARG A 15 20.60 -18.18 6.15
C ARG A 15 19.10 -18.45 6.03
N GLN A 16 18.51 -19.30 6.86
CA GLN A 16 17.05 -19.45 6.94
C GLN A 16 16.37 -18.19 7.50
N LEU A 17 17.09 -17.44 8.33
CA LEU A 17 16.70 -16.08 8.72
C LEU A 17 16.76 -15.09 7.56
N ALA A 18 17.54 -15.29 6.50
CA ALA A 18 17.58 -14.36 5.37
C ALA A 18 16.27 -14.38 4.55
N SER A 19 15.65 -15.55 4.39
CA SER A 19 14.31 -15.70 3.78
C SER A 19 13.23 -15.11 4.67
N LEU A 20 13.34 -15.30 5.99
CA LEU A 20 12.44 -14.68 6.96
C LEU A 20 12.63 -13.16 7.06
N ILE A 21 13.86 -12.66 6.88
CA ILE A 21 14.20 -11.23 6.81
C ILE A 21 13.71 -10.62 5.49
N LEU A 22 13.72 -11.36 4.38
CA LEU A 22 13.07 -10.95 3.14
C LEU A 22 11.55 -10.88 3.35
N ILE A 23 10.89 -11.95 3.81
CA ILE A 23 9.44 -11.96 4.06
C ILE A 23 9.02 -10.88 5.08
N ILE A 24 9.77 -10.66 6.17
CA ILE A 24 9.43 -9.65 7.19
C ILE A 24 9.80 -8.23 6.71
N GLY A 25 10.91 -8.06 6.01
CA GLY A 25 11.29 -6.82 5.36
C GLY A 25 10.29 -6.40 4.28
N TYR A 26 9.67 -7.36 3.59
CA TYR A 26 8.62 -7.14 2.62
C TYR A 26 7.21 -7.06 3.22
N LEU A 27 6.94 -7.66 4.38
CA LEU A 27 5.73 -7.38 5.16
C LEU A 27 5.75 -5.94 5.71
N PHE A 28 6.94 -5.38 5.94
CA PHE A 28 7.13 -4.05 6.53
C PHE A 28 8.19 -3.20 5.80
N PRO A 29 8.01 -2.91 4.51
CA PRO A 29 9.00 -2.23 3.70
C PRO A 29 9.22 -0.79 4.17
N ASP A 30 10.45 -0.32 3.98
CA ASP A 30 10.86 1.06 4.15
C ASP A 30 10.37 1.88 2.95
N ALA A 31 9.55 2.91 3.22
CA ALA A 31 9.06 3.84 2.21
C ALA A 31 10.22 4.71 1.70
N SER A 32 10.84 4.33 0.58
CA SER A 32 11.90 5.17 -0.01
C SER A 32 11.99 5.07 -1.53
N VAL A 33 10.86 5.09 -2.24
CA VAL A 33 10.87 5.25 -3.71
C VAL A 33 9.68 6.12 -4.15
N ALA A 34 9.72 7.43 -3.88
CA ALA A 34 8.65 8.34 -4.32
C ALA A 34 9.10 9.80 -4.52
N GLN A 35 10.30 10.07 -5.04
CA GLN A 35 10.70 11.47 -5.35
C GLN A 35 10.32 11.96 -6.77
N ALA A 36 10.02 11.04 -7.70
CA ALA A 36 9.59 11.39 -9.06
C ALA A 36 8.11 11.86 -9.22
N PRO A 37 7.11 11.40 -8.44
CA PRO A 37 5.73 11.80 -8.63
C PRO A 37 5.47 13.27 -8.24
N ASP A 38 6.17 13.81 -7.25
CA ASP A 38 5.89 15.17 -6.74
C ASP A 38 6.05 16.25 -7.80
N THR A 39 7.09 16.16 -8.64
CA THR A 39 7.30 17.14 -9.73
C THR A 39 6.24 17.03 -10.83
N LEU A 40 5.81 15.81 -11.18
CA LEU A 40 4.76 15.61 -12.19
C LEU A 40 3.39 16.06 -11.67
N ASN A 41 3.13 15.80 -10.39
CA ASN A 41 1.93 16.24 -9.70
C ASN A 41 1.91 17.78 -9.60
N ALA A 42 3.03 18.41 -9.25
CA ALA A 42 3.13 19.87 -9.22
C ALA A 42 2.94 20.50 -10.61
N ASP A 43 3.50 19.91 -11.66
CA ASP A 43 3.30 20.38 -13.04
C ASP A 43 1.83 20.20 -13.50
N PHE A 44 1.18 19.12 -13.07
CA PHE A 44 -0.24 18.89 -13.30
C PHE A 44 -1.11 19.93 -12.58
N ASP A 45 -0.88 20.09 -11.28
CA ASP A 45 -1.58 21.04 -10.42
C ASP A 45 -1.50 22.45 -11.03
N LYS A 46 -0.28 22.91 -11.32
CA LYS A 46 -0.03 24.21 -11.97
C LYS A 46 -0.74 24.36 -13.32
N LEU A 47 -0.70 23.33 -14.17
CA LEU A 47 -1.35 23.38 -15.48
C LEU A 47 -2.88 23.50 -15.35
N THR A 48 -3.48 22.75 -14.41
CA THR A 48 -4.92 22.82 -14.17
C THR A 48 -5.37 24.16 -13.57
N GLU A 49 -4.57 24.74 -12.69
CA GLU A 49 -4.79 26.10 -12.16
C GLU A 49 -4.72 27.16 -13.26
N GLU A 50 -3.68 27.12 -14.12
CA GLU A 50 -3.56 28.04 -15.26
C GLU A 50 -4.76 27.97 -16.20
N ILE A 51 -5.31 26.77 -16.44
CA ILE A 51 -6.53 26.57 -17.22
C ILE A 51 -7.73 27.27 -16.56
N VAL A 52 -7.91 27.10 -15.25
CA VAL A 52 -9.01 27.73 -14.49
C VAL A 52 -8.91 29.25 -14.54
N VAL A 53 -7.73 29.80 -14.24
CA VAL A 53 -7.49 31.26 -14.24
C VAL A 53 -7.76 31.85 -15.62
N THR A 54 -7.20 31.25 -16.68
CA THR A 54 -7.40 31.74 -18.05
C THR A 54 -8.85 31.65 -18.49
N TYR A 55 -9.56 30.58 -18.10
CA TYR A 55 -10.98 30.45 -18.42
C TYR A 55 -11.81 31.53 -17.71
N ARG A 56 -11.52 31.80 -16.43
CA ARG A 56 -12.15 32.87 -15.65
C ARG A 56 -11.91 34.24 -16.28
N ASP A 57 -10.68 34.55 -16.67
CA ASP A 57 -10.34 35.84 -17.28
C ASP A 57 -11.11 36.05 -18.59
N ASN A 58 -11.29 35.00 -19.39
CA ASN A 58 -12.09 35.05 -20.61
C ASN A 58 -13.59 35.24 -20.32
N LEU A 59 -14.11 34.69 -19.22
CA LEU A 59 -15.50 34.89 -18.80
C LEU A 59 -15.75 36.32 -18.32
N ALA A 60 -14.81 36.93 -17.60
CA ALA A 60 -14.94 38.31 -17.11
C ALA A 60 -15.10 39.34 -18.24
N ILE A 61 -14.67 38.99 -19.46
CA ILE A 61 -14.82 39.81 -20.67
C ILE A 61 -16.23 39.66 -21.29
N ALA A 62 -17.00 38.61 -20.93
CA ALA A 62 -18.35 38.36 -21.43
C ALA A 62 -19.42 39.07 -20.56
N PRO A 63 -20.52 39.58 -21.15
CA PRO A 63 -21.51 40.37 -20.43
C PRO A 63 -22.27 39.57 -19.35
N ASN A 64 -22.34 40.21 -18.19
CA ASN A 64 -22.94 39.81 -16.91
C ASN A 64 -24.18 38.90 -17.01
N THR A 65 -24.02 37.60 -16.73
CA THR A 65 -25.12 36.68 -16.44
C THR A 65 -25.58 36.84 -15.00
N SER A 66 -26.89 36.70 -14.75
CA SER A 66 -27.44 36.71 -13.39
C SER A 66 -26.75 35.69 -12.49
N VAL A 67 -26.40 36.09 -11.27
CA VAL A 67 -25.83 35.21 -10.24
C VAL A 67 -26.83 34.08 -9.93
N PRO A 68 -26.49 32.80 -10.15
CA PRO A 68 -27.40 31.69 -9.87
C PRO A 68 -27.65 31.56 -8.37
N GLY A 69 -28.86 31.09 -7.99
CA GLY A 69 -29.14 30.74 -6.60
C GLY A 69 -28.37 29.50 -6.14
N ALA A 70 -28.25 29.29 -4.83
CA ALA A 70 -27.54 28.14 -4.25
C ALA A 70 -28.00 26.78 -4.80
N THR A 71 -29.31 26.59 -5.00
CA THR A 71 -29.88 25.35 -5.55
C THR A 71 -29.49 25.14 -7.01
N ASP A 72 -29.41 26.21 -7.80
CA ASP A 72 -28.97 26.13 -9.20
C ASP A 72 -27.49 25.78 -9.26
N LEU A 73 -26.65 26.39 -8.40
CA LEU A 73 -25.23 26.06 -8.30
C LEU A 73 -24.99 24.61 -7.90
N GLU A 74 -25.76 24.07 -6.94
CA GLU A 74 -25.67 22.66 -6.57
C GLU A 74 -26.01 21.74 -7.75
N LYS A 75 -27.08 22.04 -8.48
CA LYS A 75 -27.47 21.27 -9.67
C LYS A 75 -26.38 21.33 -10.75
N THR A 76 -25.86 22.52 -11.04
CA THR A 76 -24.78 22.69 -12.04
C THR A 76 -23.50 21.98 -11.61
N LEU A 77 -23.16 22.00 -10.31
CA LEU A 77 -22.04 21.23 -9.79
C LEU A 77 -22.23 19.73 -10.05
N ASP A 78 -23.40 19.18 -9.75
CA ASP A 78 -23.69 17.76 -9.97
C ASP A 78 -23.62 17.37 -11.44
N GLU A 79 -24.11 18.21 -12.35
CA GLU A 79 -23.96 18.01 -13.80
C GLU A 79 -22.49 18.07 -14.25
N SER A 80 -21.69 18.93 -13.61
CA SER A 80 -20.27 19.13 -13.93
C SER A 80 -19.36 18.02 -13.43
N ARG A 81 -19.83 17.14 -12.53
CA ARG A 81 -19.07 15.97 -12.05
C ARG A 81 -18.85 14.90 -13.11
N THR A 82 -19.46 15.05 -14.28
CA THR A 82 -19.37 14.10 -15.41
C THR A 82 -18.00 14.11 -16.10
N SER A 83 -17.27 15.22 -16.07
CA SER A 83 -15.88 15.29 -16.57
C SER A 83 -15.02 16.28 -15.78
N SER A 84 -13.71 16.03 -15.72
CA SER A 84 -12.77 16.96 -15.10
C SER A 84 -12.81 18.34 -15.76
N GLY A 85 -12.99 18.43 -17.08
CA GLY A 85 -13.03 19.71 -17.77
C GLY A 85 -14.32 20.50 -17.53
N ALA A 86 -15.48 19.84 -17.42
CA ALA A 86 -16.72 20.48 -16.99
C ALA A 86 -16.58 21.04 -15.57
N LEU A 87 -15.96 20.27 -14.67
CA LEU A 87 -15.71 20.72 -13.29
C LEU A 87 -14.74 21.92 -13.23
N LEU A 88 -13.67 21.94 -14.02
CA LEU A 88 -12.78 23.10 -14.09
C LEU A 88 -13.51 24.37 -14.57
N LYS A 89 -14.38 24.24 -15.58
CA LYS A 89 -15.21 25.35 -16.07
C LYS A 89 -16.18 25.84 -14.99
N PHE A 90 -16.82 24.91 -14.26
CA PHE A 90 -17.69 25.24 -13.13
C PHE A 90 -16.94 26.06 -12.07
N ILE A 91 -15.77 25.59 -11.60
CA ILE A 91 -14.98 26.32 -10.60
C ILE A 91 -14.54 27.68 -11.13
N ALA A 92 -14.06 27.76 -12.37
CA ALA A 92 -13.67 29.02 -12.98
C ALA A 92 -14.82 30.04 -13.05
N SER A 93 -16.05 29.56 -13.23
CA SER A 93 -17.25 30.40 -13.42
C SER A 93 -17.89 30.85 -12.11
N TYR A 94 -17.74 30.07 -11.03
CA TYR A 94 -18.51 30.27 -9.80
C TYR A 94 -17.65 30.32 -8.53
N GLN A 95 -16.32 30.46 -8.63
CA GLN A 95 -15.44 30.47 -7.46
C GLN A 95 -15.88 31.49 -6.40
N ASP A 96 -16.17 32.73 -6.79
CA ASP A 96 -16.58 33.78 -5.85
C ASP A 96 -17.89 33.43 -5.13
N ASN A 97 -18.80 32.72 -5.81
CA ASN A 97 -20.04 32.22 -5.20
C ASN A 97 -19.81 31.03 -4.25
N LEU A 98 -18.81 30.19 -4.54
CA LEU A 98 -18.42 29.10 -3.65
C LEU A 98 -17.75 29.62 -2.38
N LEU A 99 -17.02 30.72 -2.51
CA LEU A 99 -16.33 31.41 -1.43
C LEU A 99 -17.27 32.32 -0.60
N ASP A 100 -18.54 32.42 -0.98
CA ASP A 100 -19.55 33.09 -0.15
C ASP A 100 -19.80 32.28 1.14
N SER A 101 -19.43 32.88 2.27
CA SER A 101 -19.60 32.34 3.62
C SER A 101 -21.04 31.92 3.99
N THR A 102 -22.04 32.34 3.21
CA THR A 102 -23.45 31.97 3.44
C THR A 102 -23.78 30.53 3.07
N ASN A 103 -22.92 29.81 2.33
CA ASN A 103 -23.16 28.40 1.96
C ASN A 103 -21.90 27.50 2.02
N PRO A 104 -21.37 27.22 3.22
CA PRO A 104 -20.18 26.38 3.39
C PRO A 104 -20.39 24.93 2.89
N SER A 105 -21.63 24.44 2.86
CA SER A 105 -21.91 23.09 2.36
C SER A 105 -21.64 22.97 0.86
N LEU A 106 -21.95 23.99 0.07
CA LEU A 106 -21.69 23.98 -1.37
C LEU A 106 -20.19 24.00 -1.66
N LEU A 107 -19.42 24.83 -0.94
CA LEU A 107 -17.96 24.84 -1.01
C LEU A 107 -17.38 23.45 -0.74
N ILE A 108 -17.79 22.82 0.36
CA ILE A 108 -17.32 21.47 0.74
C ILE A 108 -17.67 20.43 -0.35
N LYS A 109 -18.87 20.50 -0.95
CA LYS A 109 -19.29 19.61 -2.04
C LYS A 109 -18.46 19.82 -3.32
N ALA A 110 -18.16 21.07 -3.68
CA ALA A 110 -17.35 21.41 -4.84
C ALA A 110 -15.89 20.98 -4.63
N PHE A 111 -15.36 21.22 -3.44
CA PHE A 111 -14.04 20.78 -3.02
C PHE A 111 -13.89 19.27 -3.11
N GLN A 112 -14.85 18.50 -2.58
CA GLN A 112 -14.84 17.04 -2.68
C GLN A 112 -14.86 16.58 -4.14
N ALA A 113 -15.67 17.22 -4.99
CA ALA A 113 -15.75 16.89 -6.41
C ALA A 113 -14.39 17.07 -7.12
N LEU A 114 -13.63 18.12 -6.78
CA LEU A 114 -12.29 18.34 -7.33
C LEU A 114 -11.33 17.22 -6.92
N LEU A 115 -11.34 16.82 -5.65
CA LEU A 115 -10.49 15.74 -5.16
C LEU A 115 -10.87 14.38 -5.76
N ASP A 116 -12.15 14.12 -5.98
CA ASP A 116 -12.63 12.89 -6.64
C ASP A 116 -12.24 12.85 -8.13
N ALA A 117 -12.17 14.02 -8.78
CA ALA A 117 -11.67 14.18 -10.15
C ALA A 117 -10.13 14.23 -10.25
N ASN A 118 -9.41 14.02 -9.14
CA ASN A 118 -7.96 14.14 -9.02
C ASN A 118 -7.38 15.52 -9.39
N LEU A 119 -8.15 16.58 -9.22
CA LEU A 119 -7.76 17.99 -9.45
C LEU A 119 -7.25 18.64 -8.16
N GLY A 120 -6.22 18.04 -7.56
CA GLY A 120 -5.68 18.42 -6.26
C GLY A 120 -5.12 19.85 -6.19
N GLY A 121 -4.47 20.33 -7.25
CA GLY A 121 -3.99 21.71 -7.36
C GLY A 121 -5.11 22.75 -7.27
N VAL A 122 -6.12 22.61 -8.12
CA VAL A 122 -7.30 23.50 -8.11
C VAL A 122 -8.03 23.45 -6.76
N ALA A 123 -8.15 22.27 -6.14
CA ALA A 123 -8.67 22.18 -4.78
C ALA A 123 -7.78 22.95 -3.79
N ASN A 124 -6.45 22.86 -3.89
CA ASN A 124 -5.55 23.62 -3.04
C ASN A 124 -5.70 25.13 -3.22
N SER A 125 -5.75 25.63 -4.45
CA SER A 125 -5.99 27.04 -4.72
C SER A 125 -7.31 27.50 -4.10
N LEU A 126 -8.38 26.70 -4.22
CA LEU A 126 -9.67 27.01 -3.60
C LEU A 126 -9.61 26.98 -2.07
N LEU A 127 -8.79 26.11 -1.47
CA LEU A 127 -8.52 26.10 -0.03
C LEU A 127 -7.75 27.35 0.40
N ASP A 128 -6.72 27.75 -0.34
CA ASP A 128 -5.92 28.93 -0.03
C ASP A 128 -6.80 30.19 -0.01
N ASP A 129 -7.72 30.33 -0.99
CA ASP A 129 -8.72 31.41 -0.99
C ASP A 129 -9.71 31.28 0.17
N ALA A 130 -10.11 30.06 0.53
CA ALA A 130 -11.03 29.81 1.64
C ALA A 130 -10.42 30.10 3.02
N GLU A 131 -9.10 29.95 3.20
CA GLU A 131 -8.38 30.22 4.46
C GLU A 131 -8.56 31.68 4.94
N GLU A 132 -8.77 32.63 4.03
CA GLU A 132 -8.94 34.04 4.38
C GLU A 132 -10.35 34.42 4.86
N ILE A 133 -11.36 33.64 4.49
CA ILE A 133 -12.78 34.06 4.57
C ILE A 133 -13.69 33.07 5.30
N SER A 134 -13.28 31.79 5.38
CA SER A 134 -14.12 30.72 5.92
C SER A 134 -13.92 30.55 7.43
N ASP A 135 -14.93 30.01 8.09
CA ASP A 135 -14.85 29.69 9.51
C ASP A 135 -14.00 28.43 9.79
N THR A 136 -13.58 28.27 11.05
CA THR A 136 -12.73 27.16 11.49
C THR A 136 -13.35 25.77 11.25
N TYR A 137 -14.68 25.63 11.30
CA TYR A 137 -15.33 24.33 11.05
C TYR A 137 -15.24 23.95 9.57
N THR A 138 -15.50 24.91 8.68
CA THR A 138 -15.35 24.72 7.24
C THR A 138 -13.90 24.37 6.89
N LEU A 139 -12.92 25.12 7.40
CA LEU A 139 -11.50 24.85 7.15
C LEU A 139 -11.06 23.47 7.67
N ALA A 140 -11.54 23.05 8.84
CA ALA A 140 -11.27 21.71 9.37
C ALA A 140 -11.76 20.60 8.42
N GLN A 141 -12.95 20.76 7.82
CA GLN A 141 -13.49 19.83 6.83
C GLN A 141 -12.66 19.81 5.54
N LEU A 142 -12.22 20.96 5.04
CA LEU A 142 -11.41 21.05 3.83
C LEU A 142 -10.02 20.43 4.05
N HIS A 143 -9.35 20.76 5.15
CA HIS A 143 -8.06 20.17 5.54
C HIS A 143 -8.12 18.65 5.74
N TYR A 144 -9.18 18.14 6.36
CA TYR A 144 -9.40 16.71 6.47
C TYR A 144 -9.47 16.05 5.08
N ARG A 145 -10.28 16.61 4.17
CA ARG A 145 -10.48 16.02 2.82
C ARG A 145 -9.21 16.03 1.98
N ILE A 146 -8.49 17.15 1.95
CA ILE A 146 -7.23 17.23 1.20
C ILE A 146 -6.14 16.35 1.81
N ALA A 147 -6.13 16.16 3.14
CA ALA A 147 -5.23 15.21 3.77
C ALA A 147 -5.51 13.76 3.36
N VAL A 148 -6.78 13.36 3.35
CA VAL A 148 -7.20 12.02 2.87
C VAL A 148 -6.83 11.83 1.40
N TYR A 149 -7.07 12.86 0.58
CA TYR A 149 -6.67 12.86 -0.83
C TYR A 149 -5.15 12.70 -0.97
N ALA A 150 -4.35 13.54 -0.31
CA ALA A 150 -2.90 13.51 -0.37
C ALA A 150 -2.33 12.15 0.08
N HIS A 151 -2.92 11.53 1.10
CA HIS A 151 -2.53 10.17 1.50
C HIS A 151 -2.80 9.14 0.41
N ARG A 152 -4.00 9.17 -0.18
CA ARG A 152 -4.42 8.24 -1.25
C ARG A 152 -3.55 8.39 -2.51
N THR A 153 -3.07 9.59 -2.81
CA THR A 153 -2.24 9.89 -3.98
C THR A 153 -0.74 9.80 -3.72
N GLY A 154 -0.34 9.27 -2.56
CA GLY A 154 1.07 8.99 -2.25
C GLY A 154 1.89 10.22 -1.87
N GLN A 155 1.27 11.27 -1.34
CA GLN A 155 1.91 12.51 -0.85
C GLN A 155 1.83 12.60 0.70
N PRO A 156 2.60 11.77 1.44
CA PRO A 156 2.44 11.63 2.88
C PRO A 156 2.83 12.89 3.67
N GLU A 157 3.79 13.68 3.19
CA GLU A 157 4.20 14.94 3.84
C GLU A 157 3.08 15.97 3.77
N ARG A 158 2.48 16.13 2.59
CA ARG A 158 1.34 17.04 2.37
C ARG A 158 0.13 16.61 3.19
N ALA A 159 -0.15 15.31 3.26
CA ALA A 159 -1.19 14.77 4.12
C ALA A 159 -0.96 15.14 5.60
N LEU A 160 0.28 14.99 6.09
CA LEU A 160 0.63 15.30 7.48
C LEU A 160 0.48 16.80 7.78
N GLN A 161 0.90 17.66 6.84
CA GLN A 161 0.74 19.12 6.95
C GLN A 161 -0.73 19.51 7.14
N HIS A 162 -1.62 19.04 6.27
CA HIS A 162 -3.05 19.40 6.38
C HIS A 162 -3.72 18.83 7.63
N LEU A 163 -3.39 17.60 8.04
CA LEU A 163 -3.93 17.06 9.31
C LEU A 163 -3.49 17.91 10.52
N SER A 164 -2.29 18.48 10.48
CA SER A 164 -1.79 19.34 11.57
C SER A 164 -2.51 20.70 11.65
N LYS A 165 -3.14 21.14 10.56
CA LYS A 165 -3.96 22.37 10.50
C LYS A 165 -5.40 22.18 10.98
N ILE A 166 -5.82 20.96 11.33
CA ILE A 166 -7.18 20.70 11.82
C ILE A 166 -7.30 21.14 13.29
N GLU A 167 -7.79 22.36 13.51
CA GLU A 167 -7.99 22.93 14.85
C GLU A 167 -9.29 22.45 15.50
N ALA A 168 -10.41 22.56 14.78
CA ALA A 168 -11.75 22.20 15.28
C ALA A 168 -12.09 20.73 14.99
N ARG A 169 -11.60 19.78 15.80
CA ARG A 169 -11.91 18.34 15.62
C ARG A 169 -13.39 18.00 15.72
N ASN A 170 -14.16 18.79 16.48
CA ASN A 170 -15.61 18.64 16.58
C ASN A 170 -16.37 19.08 15.32
N ALA A 171 -15.69 19.69 14.34
CA ALA A 171 -16.25 19.93 13.02
C ALA A 171 -16.32 18.65 12.18
N LEU A 172 -15.53 17.63 12.54
CA LEU A 172 -15.54 16.31 11.91
C LEU A 172 -16.57 15.41 12.60
N SER A 173 -17.16 14.49 11.85
CA SER A 173 -17.88 13.38 12.50
C SER A 173 -16.92 12.54 13.34
N GLU A 174 -17.45 11.79 14.30
CA GLU A 174 -16.63 10.88 15.14
C GLU A 174 -15.80 9.94 14.27
N GLN A 175 -16.42 9.36 13.24
CA GLN A 175 -15.74 8.49 12.27
C GLN A 175 -14.61 9.22 11.52
N GLN A 176 -14.84 10.46 11.06
CA GLN A 176 -13.82 11.26 10.37
C GLN A 176 -12.66 11.61 11.32
N SER A 177 -12.96 11.98 12.57
CA SER A 177 -11.95 12.31 13.59
C SER A 177 -11.08 11.10 13.94
N ASP A 178 -11.68 9.92 14.10
CA ASP A 178 -10.95 8.68 14.34
C ASP A 178 -10.10 8.28 13.15
N TYR A 179 -10.63 8.39 11.93
CA TYR A 179 -9.87 8.13 10.72
C TYR A 179 -8.70 9.11 10.55
N ALA A 180 -8.90 10.40 10.81
CA ALA A 180 -7.83 11.41 10.79
C ALA A 180 -6.73 11.08 11.81
N THR A 181 -7.12 10.59 12.99
CA THR A 181 -6.20 10.16 14.05
C THR A 181 -5.40 8.93 13.64
N LEU A 182 -6.08 7.92 13.07
CA LEU A 182 -5.44 6.73 12.51
C LEU A 182 -4.46 7.10 11.39
N LEU A 183 -4.86 7.99 10.50
CA LEU A 183 -4.05 8.45 9.39
C LEU A 183 -2.82 9.21 9.87
N PHE A 184 -2.96 10.13 10.83
CA PHE A 184 -1.84 10.86 11.42
C PHE A 184 -0.80 9.92 12.01
N GLY A 185 -1.25 8.93 12.80
CA GLY A 185 -0.38 7.88 13.32
C GLY A 185 0.33 7.09 12.21
N THR A 186 -0.38 6.76 11.13
CA THR A 186 0.17 6.02 9.98
C THR A 186 1.29 6.81 9.29
N LEU A 187 1.09 8.10 9.08
CA LEU A 187 2.09 8.99 8.47
C LEU A 187 3.32 9.15 9.38
N LEU A 188 3.14 9.29 10.70
CA LEU A 188 4.25 9.28 11.65
C LEU A 188 5.02 7.95 11.61
N GLN A 189 4.31 6.83 11.53
CA GLN A 189 4.91 5.50 11.47
C GLN A 189 5.72 5.29 10.20
N ASN A 190 5.24 5.80 9.05
CA ASN A 190 5.99 5.82 7.78
C ASN A 190 7.29 6.64 7.91
N ASN A 191 7.24 7.75 8.65
CA ASN A 191 8.40 8.58 8.99
C ASN A 191 9.29 7.98 10.09
N LYS A 192 9.17 6.68 10.36
CA LYS A 192 9.93 5.93 11.39
C LYS A 192 9.71 6.43 12.83
N LYS A 193 8.71 7.29 13.07
CA LYS A 193 8.32 7.80 14.40
C LYS A 193 7.36 6.84 15.11
N HIS A 194 7.77 5.59 15.26
CA HIS A 194 6.91 4.51 15.75
C HIS A 194 6.31 4.76 17.14
N ARG A 195 7.09 5.31 18.08
CA ARG A 195 6.59 5.59 19.44
C ARG A 195 5.56 6.71 19.49
N GLU A 196 5.73 7.75 18.67
CA GLU A 196 4.77 8.84 18.57
C GLU A 196 3.47 8.34 17.93
N ALA A 197 3.57 7.57 16.84
CA ALA A 197 2.43 6.97 16.16
C ALA A 197 1.54 6.13 17.11
N VAL A 198 2.15 5.31 17.98
CA VAL A 198 1.42 4.48 18.95
C VAL A 198 0.52 5.31 19.87
N LYS A 199 0.93 6.53 20.25
CA LYS A 199 0.09 7.40 21.10
C LYS A 199 -1.22 7.79 20.42
N TYR A 200 -1.19 8.07 19.11
CA TYR A 200 -2.39 8.37 18.33
C TYR A 200 -3.27 7.13 18.16
N TYR A 201 -2.68 5.96 17.94
CA TYR A 201 -3.47 4.73 17.83
C TYR A 201 -4.14 4.36 19.15
N GLN A 202 -3.48 4.61 20.29
CA GLN A 202 -4.02 4.34 21.62
C GLN A 202 -5.18 5.26 22.00
N SER A 203 -5.32 6.44 21.38
CA SER A 203 -6.45 7.34 21.63
C SER A 203 -7.73 6.94 20.90
N ILE A 204 -7.68 5.97 19.97
CA ILE A 204 -8.86 5.50 19.25
C ILE A 204 -9.67 4.57 20.17
N SER A 205 -10.96 4.89 20.35
CA SER A 205 -11.84 4.16 21.27
C SER A 205 -12.03 2.69 20.85
N PRO A 206 -12.17 1.74 21.79
CA PRO A 206 -12.53 0.34 21.49
C PRO A 206 -13.83 0.15 20.68
N GLU A 207 -14.74 1.12 20.77
CA GLU A 207 -16.04 1.17 20.12
C GLU A 207 -15.95 1.70 18.67
N SER A 208 -14.83 2.35 18.33
CA SER A 208 -14.58 2.88 16.99
C SER A 208 -14.51 1.76 15.96
N THR A 209 -15.05 2.01 14.76
CA THR A 209 -14.88 1.11 13.61
C THR A 209 -13.41 0.98 13.18
N TYR A 210 -12.55 1.94 13.56
CA TYR A 210 -11.13 1.94 13.26
C TYR A 210 -10.25 1.29 14.33
N PHE A 211 -10.82 0.86 15.46
CA PHE A 211 -10.04 0.29 16.57
C PHE A 211 -9.14 -0.86 16.14
N SER A 212 -9.66 -1.78 15.32
CA SER A 212 -8.90 -2.94 14.82
C SER A 212 -7.72 -2.54 13.95
N HIS A 213 -7.89 -1.50 13.13
CA HIS A 213 -6.82 -0.95 12.33
C HIS A 213 -5.78 -0.24 13.20
N ALA A 214 -6.21 0.48 14.24
CA ALA A 214 -5.32 1.09 15.21
C ALA A 214 -4.47 0.04 15.94
N GLN A 215 -5.09 -1.01 16.46
CA GLN A 215 -4.41 -2.14 17.11
C GLN A 215 -3.47 -2.87 16.16
N MET A 216 -3.88 -3.09 14.90
CA MET A 216 -3.01 -3.63 13.87
C MET A 216 -1.77 -2.76 13.68
N ASN A 217 -1.94 -1.43 13.54
CA ASN A 217 -0.83 -0.51 13.33
C ASN A 217 0.10 -0.40 14.56
N ILE A 218 -0.44 -0.49 15.78
CA ILE A 218 0.33 -0.64 17.02
C ILE A 218 1.20 -1.90 16.93
N ALA A 219 0.62 -3.04 16.54
CA ALA A 219 1.37 -4.28 16.38
C ALA A 219 2.49 -4.14 15.37
N VAL A 220 2.25 -3.49 14.22
CA VAL A 220 3.29 -3.19 13.24
C VAL A 220 4.41 -2.33 13.84
N ALA A 221 4.06 -1.31 14.63
CA ALA A 221 5.04 -0.42 15.27
C ALA A 221 5.92 -1.18 16.27
N TYR A 222 5.34 -2.12 17.01
CA TYR A 222 6.06 -2.98 17.94
C TYR A 222 6.91 -4.04 17.24
N ILE A 223 6.42 -4.67 16.17
CA ILE A 223 7.21 -5.63 15.37
C ILE A 223 8.46 -4.97 14.81
N ARG A 224 8.35 -3.74 14.28
CA ARG A 224 9.49 -2.97 13.74
C ARG A 224 10.53 -2.62 14.81
N GLN A 225 10.11 -2.51 16.07
CA GLN A 225 10.99 -2.24 17.22
C GLN A 225 11.49 -3.53 17.90
N GLY A 226 11.08 -4.72 17.43
CA GLY A 226 11.44 -6.00 18.04
C GLY A 226 10.65 -6.35 19.31
N TRP A 227 9.62 -5.57 19.65
CA TRP A 227 8.77 -5.77 20.84
C TRP A 227 7.65 -6.77 20.53
N TRP A 228 8.02 -8.03 20.35
CA TRP A 228 7.11 -9.03 19.82
C TRP A 228 5.95 -9.39 20.77
N THR A 229 6.16 -9.36 22.09
CA THR A 229 5.10 -9.67 23.07
C THR A 229 4.01 -8.62 23.05
N ASP A 230 4.38 -7.33 23.02
CA ASP A 230 3.44 -6.21 22.90
C ASP A 230 2.72 -6.24 21.55
N ALA A 231 3.43 -6.60 20.48
CA ALA A 231 2.81 -6.81 19.18
C ALA A 231 1.74 -7.91 19.25
N GLN A 232 2.05 -9.08 19.84
CA GLN A 232 1.08 -10.16 19.99
C GLN A 232 -0.16 -9.73 20.80
N LEU A 233 0.02 -8.93 21.86
CA LEU A 233 -1.09 -8.38 22.63
C LEU A 233 -1.99 -7.50 21.77
N ALA A 234 -1.41 -6.56 21.02
CA ALA A 234 -2.17 -5.67 20.13
C ALA A 234 -2.91 -6.46 19.03
N ILE A 235 -2.31 -7.50 18.46
CA ILE A 235 -2.97 -8.35 17.46
C ILE A 235 -4.16 -9.10 18.06
N ASN A 236 -4.01 -9.64 19.27
CA ASN A 236 -5.10 -10.32 19.95
C ASN A 236 -6.25 -9.34 20.29
N ASN A 237 -5.93 -8.13 20.74
CA ASN A 237 -6.94 -7.09 20.96
C ASN A 237 -7.71 -6.76 19.67
N ALA A 238 -7.01 -6.64 18.54
CA ALA A 238 -7.65 -6.45 17.24
C ALA A 238 -8.59 -7.62 16.90
N LEU A 239 -8.12 -8.87 17.03
CA LEU A 239 -8.87 -10.09 16.73
C LEU A 239 -10.11 -10.28 17.62
N SER A 240 -10.12 -9.73 18.83
CA SER A 240 -11.25 -9.77 19.76
C SER A 240 -12.31 -8.68 19.52
N SER A 241 -12.03 -7.70 18.66
CA SER A 241 -12.97 -6.62 18.35
C SER A 241 -14.17 -7.09 17.52
N LYS A 242 -15.31 -6.39 17.66
CA LYS A 242 -16.49 -6.65 16.82
C LYS A 242 -16.25 -6.31 15.35
N ALA A 243 -15.47 -5.26 15.06
CA ALA A 243 -15.20 -4.80 13.71
C ALA A 243 -14.51 -5.89 12.85
N VAL A 244 -13.59 -6.67 13.43
CA VAL A 244 -12.91 -7.77 12.72
C VAL A 244 -13.86 -8.90 12.33
N ASN A 245 -14.97 -9.10 13.04
CA ASN A 245 -15.94 -10.15 12.69
C ASN A 245 -16.70 -9.82 11.40
N ASN A 246 -16.83 -8.55 11.04
CA ASN A 246 -17.50 -8.10 9.82
C ASN A 246 -16.54 -7.96 8.63
N ASP A 247 -15.23 -8.12 8.84
CA ASP A 247 -14.21 -8.06 7.80
C ASP A 247 -13.30 -9.31 7.87
N PRO A 248 -13.68 -10.39 7.16
CA PRO A 248 -12.92 -11.63 7.11
C PRO A 248 -11.48 -11.43 6.63
N GLU A 249 -11.21 -10.48 5.74
CA GLU A 249 -9.86 -10.27 5.20
C GLU A 249 -8.97 -9.52 6.18
N LEU A 250 -9.50 -8.56 6.93
CA LEU A 250 -8.78 -7.97 8.06
C LEU A 250 -8.44 -9.04 9.12
N ARG A 251 -9.38 -9.95 9.41
CA ARG A 251 -9.11 -11.09 10.30
C ARG A 251 -7.97 -11.97 9.77
N ASN A 252 -8.01 -12.34 8.50
CA ASN A 252 -6.97 -13.15 7.85
C ASN A 252 -5.60 -12.44 7.87
N ARG A 253 -5.56 -11.12 7.64
CA ARG A 253 -4.35 -10.29 7.75
C ARG A 253 -3.76 -10.32 9.17
N LEU A 254 -4.59 -10.13 10.19
CA LEU A 254 -4.19 -10.17 11.60
C LEU A 254 -3.66 -11.56 12.00
N LEU A 255 -4.32 -12.63 11.57
CA LEU A 255 -3.87 -14.01 11.79
C LEU A 255 -2.54 -14.29 11.08
N LEU A 256 -2.35 -13.78 9.86
CA LEU A 256 -1.10 -13.91 9.13
C LEU A 256 0.05 -13.21 9.87
N MET A 257 -0.20 -11.98 10.32
CA MET A 257 0.77 -11.20 11.09
C MET A 257 1.10 -11.90 12.43
N LEU A 258 0.10 -12.46 13.12
CA LEU A 258 0.31 -13.25 14.34
C LEU A 258 1.17 -14.49 14.06
N GLY A 259 0.85 -15.22 12.99
CA GLY A 259 1.57 -16.41 12.57
C GLY A 259 3.04 -16.09 12.29
N TYR A 260 3.34 -15.07 11.48
CA TYR A 260 4.72 -14.69 11.18
C TYR A 260 5.45 -14.09 12.38
N ASN A 261 4.78 -13.31 13.23
CA ASN A 261 5.36 -12.81 14.47
C ASN A 261 5.81 -13.97 15.39
N ARG A 262 4.97 -15.00 15.54
CA ARG A 262 5.28 -16.20 16.32
C ARG A 262 6.36 -17.06 15.67
N LEU A 263 6.31 -17.24 14.35
CA LEU A 263 7.33 -17.97 13.59
C LEU A 263 8.72 -17.39 13.80
N LYS A 264 8.83 -16.05 13.72
CA LYS A 264 10.09 -15.32 13.93
C LYS A 264 10.68 -15.54 15.32
N ASN A 265 9.83 -15.72 16.31
CA ASN A 265 10.22 -15.92 17.71
C ASN A 265 10.16 -17.40 18.12
N GLU A 266 10.25 -18.33 17.14
CA GLU A 266 10.38 -19.78 17.34
C GLU A 266 9.17 -20.46 18.02
N PHE A 267 8.02 -19.77 18.14
CA PHE A 267 6.76 -20.34 18.62
C PHE A 267 6.05 -21.11 17.50
N TYR A 268 6.69 -22.14 16.95
CA TYR A 268 6.26 -22.83 15.73
C TYR A 268 4.87 -23.46 15.84
N ARG A 269 4.49 -23.99 17.01
CA ARG A 269 3.18 -24.62 17.22
C ARG A 269 2.06 -23.58 17.17
N ASP A 270 2.22 -22.52 17.96
CA ASP A 270 1.24 -21.41 18.03
C ASP A 270 1.18 -20.62 16.72
N SER A 271 2.29 -20.55 15.98
CA SER A 271 2.37 -19.97 14.65
C SER A 271 1.56 -20.78 13.64
N ARG A 272 1.78 -22.11 13.59
CA ARG A 272 1.03 -23.03 12.73
C ARG A 272 -0.47 -22.98 13.02
N ASP A 273 -0.86 -22.86 14.28
CA ASP A 273 -2.26 -22.73 14.69
C ASP A 273 -2.89 -21.38 14.28
N ALA A 274 -2.11 -20.31 14.22
CA ALA A 274 -2.59 -19.04 13.67
C ALA A 274 -2.80 -19.14 12.15
N PHE A 275 -1.84 -19.70 11.42
CA PHE A 275 -1.96 -19.87 9.96
C PHE A 275 -3.12 -20.77 9.55
N ARG A 276 -3.40 -21.84 10.29
CA ARG A 276 -4.53 -22.76 10.05
C ARG A 276 -5.91 -22.10 10.17
N LYS A 277 -6.01 -20.96 10.84
CA LYS A 277 -7.27 -20.22 11.00
C LYS A 277 -7.57 -19.28 9.84
N ILE A 278 -6.63 -19.11 8.90
CA ILE A 278 -6.80 -18.27 7.72
C ILE A 278 -7.67 -19.03 6.70
N SER A 279 -8.65 -18.34 6.13
CA SER A 279 -9.54 -18.91 5.12
C SER A 279 -8.77 -19.35 3.87
N LEU A 280 -9.17 -20.47 3.27
CA LEU A 280 -8.59 -20.96 2.01
C LEU A 280 -8.89 -20.01 0.83
N GLU A 281 -10.01 -19.29 0.88
CA GLU A 281 -10.43 -18.32 -0.15
C GLU A 281 -9.76 -16.95 0.01
N SER A 282 -9.01 -16.73 1.11
CA SER A 282 -8.33 -15.45 1.34
C SER A 282 -7.13 -15.27 0.41
N HIS A 283 -6.83 -14.04 0.02
CA HIS A 283 -5.58 -13.71 -0.68
C HIS A 283 -4.34 -13.94 0.18
N TYR A 284 -4.49 -14.16 1.50
CA TYR A 284 -3.40 -14.54 2.40
C TYR A 284 -3.19 -16.07 2.50
N SER A 285 -4.02 -16.89 1.88
CA SER A 285 -4.00 -18.36 2.00
C SER A 285 -2.65 -18.98 1.60
N ASN A 286 -2.05 -18.52 0.49
CA ASN A 286 -0.74 -19.02 0.05
C ASN A 286 0.38 -18.68 1.04
N ARG A 287 0.36 -17.47 1.59
CA ARG A 287 1.34 -17.03 2.60
C ARG A 287 1.16 -17.84 3.88
N ALA A 288 -0.09 -18.10 4.28
CA ALA A 288 -0.39 -18.97 5.40
C ALA A 288 0.13 -20.40 5.17
N MET A 289 -0.09 -20.97 3.99
CA MET A 289 0.40 -22.31 3.65
C MET A 289 1.93 -22.38 3.65
N LEU A 290 2.61 -21.36 3.15
CA LEU A 290 4.07 -21.25 3.22
C LEU A 290 4.51 -21.22 4.69
N GLY A 291 3.85 -20.41 5.51
CA GLY A 291 4.08 -20.35 6.96
C GLY A 291 3.88 -21.69 7.67
N ILE A 292 2.85 -22.45 7.30
CA ILE A 292 2.61 -23.82 7.81
C ILE A 292 3.78 -24.74 7.46
N GLY A 293 4.25 -24.73 6.21
CA GLY A 293 5.39 -25.52 5.77
C GLY A 293 6.68 -25.16 6.52
N LEU A 294 6.94 -23.86 6.71
CA LEU A 294 8.08 -23.37 7.49
C LEU A 294 7.99 -23.79 8.97
N CYS A 295 6.81 -23.73 9.58
CA CYS A 295 6.61 -24.22 10.95
C CYS A 295 6.90 -25.73 11.04
N ALA A 296 6.34 -26.52 10.12
CA ALA A 296 6.54 -27.97 10.09
C ALA A 296 8.02 -28.33 9.92
N LEU A 297 8.72 -27.66 9.00
CA LEU A 297 10.14 -27.85 8.74
C LEU A 297 11.00 -27.59 10.00
N ASN A 298 10.73 -26.50 10.72
CA ASN A 298 11.45 -26.16 11.95
C ASN A 298 11.10 -27.07 13.14
N GLN A 299 9.90 -27.67 13.13
CA GLN A 299 9.48 -28.67 14.11
C GLN A 299 10.04 -30.08 13.83
N GLY A 300 10.73 -30.28 12.70
CA GLY A 300 11.16 -31.60 12.25
C GLY A 300 10.05 -32.46 11.63
N ASP A 301 8.85 -31.90 11.45
CA ASP A 301 7.74 -32.50 10.68
C ASP A 301 8.03 -32.34 9.18
N ILE A 302 9.04 -33.06 8.69
CA ILE A 302 9.51 -32.92 7.30
C ILE A 302 8.42 -33.35 6.31
N VAL A 303 7.61 -34.38 6.65
CA VAL A 303 6.47 -34.80 5.81
C VAL A 303 5.43 -33.69 5.71
N GLY A 304 5.07 -33.06 6.83
CA GLY A 304 4.15 -31.91 6.83
C GLY A 304 4.68 -30.73 6.01
N ALA A 305 6.00 -30.48 6.04
CA ALA A 305 6.64 -29.45 5.23
C ALA A 305 6.57 -29.77 3.74
N ILE A 306 6.90 -31.01 3.33
CA ILE A 306 6.81 -31.48 1.94
C ILE A 306 5.38 -31.32 1.42
N ASN A 307 4.37 -31.72 2.20
CA ASN A 307 2.97 -31.58 1.81
C ASN A 307 2.57 -30.11 1.57
N ALA A 308 2.94 -29.21 2.48
CA ALA A 308 2.60 -27.78 2.36
C ALA A 308 3.30 -27.11 1.16
N PHE A 309 4.61 -27.33 1.00
CA PHE A 309 5.36 -26.78 -0.14
C PHE A 309 4.94 -27.42 -1.47
N GLY A 310 4.62 -28.71 -1.46
CA GLY A 310 4.15 -29.45 -2.63
C GLY A 310 2.80 -28.92 -3.13
N TYR A 311 1.88 -28.63 -2.21
CA TYR A 311 0.61 -27.96 -2.54
C TYR A 311 0.83 -26.59 -3.20
N LEU A 312 1.71 -25.76 -2.64
CA LEU A 312 2.04 -24.45 -3.23
C LEU A 312 2.69 -24.57 -4.60
N LYS A 313 3.61 -25.51 -4.77
CA LYS A 313 4.32 -25.78 -6.04
C LYS A 313 3.37 -26.18 -7.18
N GLN A 314 2.20 -26.73 -6.88
CA GLN A 314 1.19 -27.10 -7.89
C GLN A 314 0.35 -25.92 -8.37
N LYS A 315 0.39 -24.77 -7.68
CA LYS A 315 -0.36 -23.59 -8.07
C LYS A 315 0.27 -22.88 -9.27
N SER A 316 -0.57 -22.35 -10.16
CA SER A 316 -0.17 -21.51 -11.30
C SER A 316 -0.02 -20.02 -10.93
N GLU A 317 -0.37 -19.65 -9.70
CA GLU A 317 -0.40 -18.26 -9.24
C GLU A 317 1.01 -17.66 -9.15
N ASN A 318 1.17 -16.45 -9.68
CA ASN A 318 2.44 -15.74 -9.66
C ASN A 318 2.66 -15.00 -8.33
N THR A 319 2.96 -15.74 -7.27
CA THR A 319 3.21 -15.18 -5.92
C THR A 319 4.56 -15.61 -5.37
N ILE A 320 5.13 -14.80 -4.48
CA ILE A 320 6.39 -15.14 -3.78
C ILE A 320 6.29 -16.46 -3.03
N SER A 321 5.13 -16.79 -2.46
CA SER A 321 4.92 -18.04 -1.74
C SER A 321 5.00 -19.26 -2.65
N VAL A 322 4.44 -19.18 -3.86
CA VAL A 322 4.58 -20.24 -4.87
C VAL A 322 6.04 -20.32 -5.33
N ALA A 323 6.65 -19.18 -5.66
CA ALA A 323 8.03 -19.15 -6.11
C ALA A 323 8.99 -19.74 -5.06
N GLU A 324 8.87 -19.38 -3.80
CA GLU A 324 9.72 -19.89 -2.71
C GLU A 324 9.48 -21.37 -2.41
N ALA A 325 8.26 -21.86 -2.57
CA ALA A 325 7.91 -23.25 -2.33
C ALA A 325 8.70 -24.23 -3.23
N HIS A 326 9.06 -23.84 -4.46
CA HIS A 326 9.90 -24.68 -5.33
C HIS A 326 11.27 -25.01 -4.70
N LEU A 327 11.94 -24.02 -4.14
CA LEU A 327 13.20 -24.18 -3.42
C LEU A 327 13.01 -24.95 -2.10
N LEU A 328 12.00 -24.57 -1.31
CA LEU A 328 11.77 -25.18 -0.01
C LEU A 328 11.33 -26.63 -0.09
N TYR A 329 10.61 -27.02 -1.16
CA TYR A 329 10.26 -28.41 -1.43
C TYR A 329 11.52 -29.28 -1.64
N ALA A 330 12.47 -28.81 -2.46
CA ALA A 330 13.73 -29.50 -2.67
C ALA A 330 14.55 -29.61 -1.37
N TYR A 331 14.60 -28.53 -0.60
CA TYR A 331 15.28 -28.50 0.69
C TYR A 331 14.65 -29.45 1.73
N ALA A 332 13.32 -29.58 1.75
CA ALA A 332 12.65 -30.51 2.65
C ALA A 332 13.00 -31.97 2.33
N HIS A 333 13.10 -32.33 1.05
CA HIS A 333 13.61 -33.65 0.63
C HIS A 333 15.09 -33.87 1.00
N GLU A 334 15.94 -32.83 0.91
CA GLU A 334 17.32 -32.91 1.44
C GLU A 334 17.29 -33.23 2.94
N LYS A 335 16.42 -32.57 3.71
CA LYS A 335 16.27 -32.80 5.15
C LYS A 335 15.71 -34.17 5.53
N MET A 336 14.91 -34.76 4.65
CA MET A 336 14.46 -36.15 4.80
C MET A 336 15.60 -37.16 4.62
N GLY A 337 16.71 -36.76 3.99
CA GLY A 337 17.84 -37.64 3.65
C GLY A 337 17.70 -38.30 2.28
N GLU A 338 16.66 -37.97 1.51
CA GLU A 338 16.39 -38.52 0.18
C GLU A 338 17.24 -37.83 -0.89
N LYS A 339 18.57 -38.01 -0.83
CA LYS A 339 19.54 -37.25 -1.67
C LYS A 339 19.20 -37.26 -3.17
N ALA A 340 18.80 -38.41 -3.71
CA ALA A 340 18.45 -38.54 -5.14
C ALA A 340 17.21 -37.70 -5.49
N LEU A 341 16.17 -37.77 -4.66
CA LEU A 341 14.95 -36.99 -4.85
C LEU A 341 15.21 -35.50 -4.65
N ALA A 342 15.97 -35.13 -3.62
CA ALA A 342 16.39 -33.75 -3.38
C ALA A 342 17.12 -33.16 -4.60
N SER A 343 18.05 -33.92 -5.21
CA SER A 343 18.75 -33.50 -6.44
C SER A 343 17.78 -33.22 -7.57
N ALA A 344 16.86 -34.15 -7.85
CA ALA A 344 15.84 -33.98 -8.89
C ALA A 344 14.92 -32.77 -8.61
N GLN A 345 14.57 -32.53 -7.35
CA GLN A 345 13.73 -31.39 -6.98
C GLN A 345 14.47 -30.05 -7.08
N TYR A 346 15.78 -30.00 -6.78
CA TYR A 346 16.60 -28.82 -7.03
C TYR A 346 16.71 -28.51 -8.52
N GLU A 347 16.89 -29.53 -9.38
CA GLU A 347 16.88 -29.36 -10.83
C GLU A 347 15.54 -28.81 -11.34
N ALA A 348 14.42 -29.34 -10.82
CA ALA A 348 13.09 -28.84 -11.14
C ALA A 348 12.89 -27.38 -10.68
N ALA A 349 13.43 -27.00 -9.52
CA ALA A 349 13.38 -25.61 -9.04
C ALA A 349 14.21 -24.68 -9.94
N ILE A 350 15.42 -25.09 -10.33
CA ILE A 350 16.29 -24.35 -11.27
C ILE A 350 15.58 -24.12 -12.61
N ALA A 351 15.00 -25.18 -13.18
CA ALA A 351 14.24 -25.09 -14.43
C ALA A 351 13.05 -24.11 -14.30
N TYR A 352 12.32 -24.19 -13.20
CA TYR A 352 11.22 -23.26 -12.90
C TYR A 352 11.70 -21.80 -12.86
N TYR A 353 12.75 -21.49 -12.09
CA TYR A 353 13.23 -20.12 -11.97
C TYR A 353 13.79 -19.58 -13.29
N ASN A 354 14.51 -20.39 -14.07
CA ASN A 354 14.96 -20.00 -15.41
C ASN A 354 13.78 -19.69 -16.33
N GLY A 355 12.75 -20.54 -16.34
CA GLY A 355 11.52 -20.28 -17.11
C GLY A 355 10.82 -18.99 -16.70
N ARG A 356 10.72 -18.73 -15.39
CA ARG A 356 10.13 -17.48 -14.85
C ARG A 356 10.97 -16.25 -15.21
N LEU A 357 12.29 -16.34 -15.17
CA LEU A 357 13.20 -15.25 -15.56
C LEU A 357 13.08 -14.93 -17.06
N LEU A 358 12.95 -15.94 -17.91
CA LEU A 358 12.73 -15.75 -19.35
C LEU A 358 11.35 -15.13 -19.66
N ALA A 359 10.34 -15.46 -18.86
CA ALA A 359 8.98 -14.95 -19.03
C ALA A 359 8.72 -13.60 -18.34
N ALA A 360 9.68 -13.05 -17.57
CA ALA A 360 9.46 -11.86 -16.76
C ALA A 360 9.16 -10.62 -17.63
N SER A 361 8.05 -9.96 -17.34
CA SER A 361 7.52 -8.84 -18.12
C SER A 361 7.31 -7.58 -17.28
N ALA A 362 7.36 -6.41 -17.91
CA ALA A 362 7.07 -5.11 -17.28
C ALA A 362 5.64 -5.03 -16.73
N ASN A 363 4.72 -5.80 -17.32
CA ASN A 363 3.32 -5.83 -16.89
C ASN A 363 3.06 -6.86 -15.79
N ASP A 364 4.05 -7.65 -15.39
CA ASP A 364 3.88 -8.62 -14.33
C ASP A 364 3.59 -7.92 -13.01
N LYS A 365 2.67 -8.47 -12.24
CA LYS A 365 2.52 -8.09 -10.84
C LYS A 365 3.78 -8.51 -10.07
N PRO A 366 4.31 -7.65 -9.19
CA PRO A 366 5.25 -8.01 -8.14
C PRO A 366 4.87 -9.30 -7.42
N LEU A 367 5.86 -10.17 -7.25
CA LEU A 367 5.76 -11.44 -6.56
C LEU A 367 5.38 -11.24 -5.10
N ASP A 368 5.86 -10.17 -4.48
CA ASP A 368 5.54 -9.81 -3.11
C ASP A 368 4.70 -8.54 -3.03
N PRO A 369 3.37 -8.67 -2.87
CA PRO A 369 2.51 -7.53 -2.69
C PRO A 369 2.56 -6.92 -1.28
N GLY A 370 3.74 -6.82 -0.65
CA GLY A 370 3.94 -6.20 0.66
C GLY A 370 3.32 -4.80 0.80
N ILE A 371 3.38 -4.17 1.99
CA ILE A 371 2.73 -2.86 2.19
C ILE A 371 3.22 -1.81 1.18
N ALA A 372 4.51 -1.78 0.84
CA ALA A 372 5.05 -0.87 -0.16
C ALA A 372 4.50 -1.15 -1.56
N PHE A 373 4.11 -2.39 -1.86
CA PHE A 373 3.44 -2.71 -3.11
C PHE A 373 2.00 -2.21 -3.12
N GLU A 374 1.25 -2.31 -2.01
CA GLU A 374 -0.09 -1.68 -1.93
C GLU A 374 0.02 -0.17 -2.24
N TYR A 375 1.03 0.52 -1.70
CA TYR A 375 1.33 1.91 -2.06
C TYR A 375 1.80 2.07 -3.52
N THR A 376 2.63 1.17 -4.05
CA THR A 376 3.15 1.26 -5.43
C THR A 376 2.07 1.00 -6.48
N GLU A 377 1.16 0.06 -6.25
CA GLU A 377 -0.03 -0.14 -7.11
C GLU A 377 -1.05 0.98 -6.94
N GLY A 378 -1.20 1.54 -5.73
CA GLY A 378 -1.97 2.77 -5.51
C GLY A 378 -1.42 3.92 -6.37
N ASN A 379 -0.11 4.13 -6.34
CA ASN A 379 0.58 5.12 -7.17
C ASN A 379 0.44 4.81 -8.66
N ARG A 380 0.56 3.54 -9.06
CA ARG A 380 0.36 3.11 -10.45
C ARG A 380 -1.06 3.44 -10.93
N GLY A 381 -2.07 3.06 -10.17
CA GLY A 381 -3.47 3.32 -10.49
C GLY A 381 -3.76 4.82 -10.56
N PHE A 382 -3.20 5.60 -9.64
CA PHE A 382 -3.28 7.07 -9.68
C PHE A 382 -2.63 7.64 -10.96
N VAL A 383 -1.42 7.20 -11.33
CA VAL A 383 -0.75 7.65 -12.56
C VAL A 383 -1.55 7.27 -13.80
N GLU A 384 -2.10 6.05 -13.85
CA GLU A 384 -2.97 5.60 -14.95
C GLU A 384 -4.23 6.46 -15.06
N GLN A 385 -4.84 6.83 -13.93
CA GLN A 385 -5.97 7.77 -13.90
C GLN A 385 -5.56 9.17 -14.37
N GLN A 386 -4.39 9.68 -13.96
CA GLN A 386 -3.91 11.00 -14.39
C GLN A 386 -3.68 11.07 -15.90
N ILE A 387 -3.14 10.01 -16.51
CA ILE A 387 -3.00 9.90 -17.97
C ILE A 387 -4.37 10.03 -18.65
N GLN A 388 -5.39 9.34 -18.14
CA GLN A 388 -6.76 9.42 -18.68
C GLN A 388 -7.38 10.81 -18.50
N THR A 389 -7.17 11.44 -17.34
CA THR A 389 -7.63 12.81 -17.08
C THR A 389 -7.00 13.79 -18.07
N LEU A 390 -5.68 13.73 -18.25
CA LEU A 390 -4.96 14.57 -19.20
C LEU A 390 -5.47 14.38 -20.64
N GLU A 391 -5.75 13.14 -21.06
CA GLU A 391 -6.31 12.86 -22.38
C GLU A 391 -7.68 13.53 -22.59
N ARG A 392 -8.56 13.48 -21.59
CA ARG A 392 -9.87 14.17 -21.65
C ARG A 392 -9.72 15.68 -21.64
N LEU A 393 -8.84 16.23 -20.79
CA LEU A 393 -8.57 17.67 -20.72
C LEU A 393 -8.02 18.20 -22.04
N ALA A 394 -7.14 17.45 -22.73
CA ALA A 394 -6.59 17.84 -24.01
C ALA A 394 -7.65 17.99 -25.12
N ALA A 395 -8.75 17.22 -25.03
CA ALA A 395 -9.88 17.31 -25.94
C ALA A 395 -10.79 18.51 -25.64
N GLU A 396 -10.93 18.88 -24.36
CA GLU A 396 -11.79 19.98 -23.93
C GLU A 396 -11.12 21.37 -24.01
N PHE A 397 -9.80 21.45 -23.83
CA PHE A 397 -9.04 22.71 -23.78
C PHE A 397 -7.99 22.75 -24.90
N SER A 398 -8.44 22.96 -26.14
CA SER A 398 -7.61 22.90 -27.34
C SER A 398 -6.37 23.81 -27.29
N THR A 399 -6.49 25.02 -26.72
CA THR A 399 -5.37 25.96 -26.53
C THR A 399 -4.23 25.37 -25.69
N TYR A 400 -4.57 24.53 -24.71
CA TYR A 400 -3.61 23.91 -23.79
C TYR A 400 -3.18 22.51 -24.25
N SER A 401 -3.82 21.96 -25.28
CA SER A 401 -3.63 20.58 -25.74
C SER A 401 -2.16 20.19 -25.94
N PRO A 402 -1.27 21.00 -26.55
CA PRO A 402 0.14 20.63 -26.69
C PRO A 402 0.86 20.44 -25.35
N ARG A 403 0.59 21.30 -24.35
CA ARG A 403 1.20 21.22 -23.01
C ARG A 403 0.62 20.05 -22.21
N ILE A 404 -0.69 19.83 -22.30
CA ILE A 404 -1.39 18.71 -21.66
C ILE A 404 -0.84 17.37 -22.18
N LEU A 405 -0.72 17.22 -23.51
CA LEU A 405 -0.19 16.00 -24.13
C LEU A 405 1.30 15.79 -23.81
N ALA A 406 2.10 16.86 -23.73
CA ALA A 406 3.49 16.76 -23.31
C ALA A 406 3.61 16.25 -21.85
N LEU A 407 2.77 16.76 -20.94
CA LEU A 407 2.72 16.28 -19.56
C LEU A 407 2.24 14.83 -19.47
N ARG A 408 1.23 14.45 -20.26
CA ARG A 408 0.76 13.05 -20.37
C ARG A 408 1.90 12.12 -20.77
N GLY A 409 2.69 12.47 -21.78
CA GLY A 409 3.84 11.68 -22.20
C GLY A 409 4.87 11.47 -21.08
N ARG A 410 5.07 12.47 -20.20
CA ARG A 410 5.94 12.33 -19.02
C ARG A 410 5.36 11.36 -17.98
N TYR A 411 4.05 11.38 -17.76
CA TYR A 411 3.38 10.39 -16.92
C TYR A 411 3.47 8.98 -17.50
N GLU A 412 3.35 8.81 -18.83
CA GLU A 412 3.52 7.51 -19.50
C GLU A 412 4.94 6.96 -19.31
N VAL A 413 5.97 7.81 -19.46
CA VAL A 413 7.36 7.44 -19.16
C VAL A 413 7.52 7.05 -17.70
N TYR A 414 6.90 7.77 -16.77
CA TYR A 414 6.95 7.44 -15.34
C TYR A 414 6.25 6.11 -15.03
N LEU A 415 5.07 5.86 -15.60
CA LEU A 415 4.35 4.59 -15.49
C LEU A 415 5.20 3.42 -15.99
N HIS A 416 5.91 3.60 -17.10
CA HIS A 416 6.83 2.59 -17.62
C HIS A 416 7.98 2.30 -16.63
N LYS A 417 8.54 3.34 -15.97
CA LYS A 417 9.56 3.16 -14.93
C LYS A 417 9.04 2.38 -13.72
N ILE A 418 7.82 2.64 -13.26
CA ILE A 418 7.18 1.87 -12.16
C ILE A 418 7.10 0.38 -12.55
N LYS A 419 6.60 0.12 -13.76
CA LYS A 419 6.44 -1.23 -14.33
C LYS A 419 7.77 -1.98 -14.48
N GLU A 420 8.81 -1.32 -15.00
CA GLU A 420 10.15 -1.92 -15.06
C GLU A 420 10.77 -2.12 -13.67
N GLY A 421 10.50 -1.24 -12.70
CA GLY A 421 10.93 -1.42 -11.31
C GLY A 421 10.36 -2.71 -10.71
N ALA A 422 9.05 -2.91 -10.82
CA ALA A 422 8.36 -4.12 -10.39
C ALA A 422 8.94 -5.41 -11.02
N LYS A 423 9.18 -5.38 -12.33
CA LYS A 423 9.83 -6.48 -13.06
C LYS A 423 11.25 -6.75 -12.55
N ASN A 424 12.05 -5.70 -12.34
CA ASN A 424 13.42 -5.84 -11.85
C ASN A 424 13.47 -6.45 -10.44
N ASP A 425 12.53 -6.09 -9.57
CA ASP A 425 12.45 -6.68 -8.24
C ASP A 425 12.02 -8.15 -8.29
N ASN A 426 11.10 -8.51 -9.19
CA ASN A 426 10.79 -9.91 -9.47
C ASN A 426 12.02 -10.69 -9.94
N ILE A 427 12.79 -10.13 -10.88
CA ILE A 427 14.02 -10.73 -11.38
C ILE A 427 15.01 -10.95 -10.22
N LYS A 428 15.25 -9.95 -9.36
CA LYS A 428 16.16 -10.09 -8.21
C LYS A 428 15.76 -11.24 -7.29
N ILE A 429 14.46 -11.34 -6.95
CA ILE A 429 13.93 -12.41 -6.09
C ILE A 429 14.16 -13.78 -6.74
N LEU A 430 13.76 -13.92 -8.01
CA LEU A 430 13.90 -15.18 -8.75
C LEU A 430 15.37 -15.58 -8.94
N THR A 431 16.27 -14.64 -9.23
CA THR A 431 17.71 -14.90 -9.31
C THR A 431 18.26 -15.36 -7.97
N SER A 432 17.83 -14.77 -6.86
CA SER A 432 18.23 -15.22 -5.51
C SER A 432 17.81 -16.68 -5.26
N TYR A 433 16.57 -17.05 -5.57
CA TYR A 433 16.10 -18.43 -5.42
C TYR A 433 16.77 -19.41 -6.39
N LEU A 434 17.09 -18.97 -7.60
CA LEU A 434 17.88 -19.74 -8.56
C LEU A 434 19.28 -20.05 -7.99
N SER A 435 20.01 -19.04 -7.51
CA SER A 435 21.33 -19.23 -6.90
C SER A 435 21.28 -20.13 -5.67
N GLN A 436 20.25 -20.01 -4.84
CA GLN A 436 20.06 -20.89 -3.68
C GLN A 436 19.79 -22.34 -4.09
N SER A 437 19.00 -22.57 -5.14
CA SER A 437 18.74 -23.90 -5.69
C SER A 437 20.00 -24.54 -6.27
N GLN A 438 20.77 -23.78 -7.05
CA GLN A 438 22.05 -24.24 -7.61
C GLN A 438 23.06 -24.60 -6.50
N TYR A 439 23.13 -23.78 -5.45
CA TYR A 439 23.96 -24.07 -4.29
C TYR A 439 23.52 -25.35 -3.57
N GLY A 440 22.21 -25.53 -3.35
CA GLY A 440 21.66 -26.75 -2.76
C GLY A 440 22.00 -28.00 -3.58
N GLN A 441 21.86 -27.92 -4.90
CA GLN A 441 22.23 -28.98 -5.82
C GLN A 441 23.73 -29.33 -5.76
N ALA A 442 24.60 -28.34 -5.87
CA ALA A 442 26.06 -28.54 -5.83
C ALA A 442 26.50 -29.21 -4.52
N LYS A 443 25.95 -28.75 -3.40
CA LYS A 443 26.22 -29.31 -2.07
C LYS A 443 25.86 -30.80 -1.97
N LEU A 444 24.83 -31.28 -2.68
CA LEU A 444 24.47 -32.70 -2.67
C LEU A 444 25.53 -33.58 -3.38
N PHE A 445 26.25 -33.02 -4.36
CA PHE A 445 27.33 -33.72 -5.06
C PHE A 445 28.62 -33.74 -4.25
N ASP A 446 28.96 -32.65 -3.57
CA ASP A 446 30.16 -32.58 -2.73
C ASP A 446 30.10 -33.58 -1.56
N ASN A 447 28.91 -33.81 -0.99
CA ASN A 447 28.70 -34.77 0.11
C ASN A 447 28.48 -36.24 -0.36
N LYS A 448 28.91 -36.58 -1.58
CA LYS A 448 28.99 -37.95 -2.11
C LYS A 448 30.44 -38.49 -2.18
N LEU A 449 31.44 -37.61 -2.00
CA LEU A 449 32.84 -37.96 -1.73
C LEU A 449 33.07 -38.01 -0.22
#